data_AF-A0A453C106-F1
#
_entry.id   AF-A0A453C106-F1
#
_cell.length_a   1.000
_cell.length_b   1.000
_cell.length_c   1.000
_cell.angle_alpha   90.00
_cell.angle_beta   90.00
_cell.angle_gamma   90.00
#
_symmetry.space_group_name_H-M   'P 1'
#
loop_
_entity.id
_entity.type
_entity.pdbx_description
1 polymer ?
#
loop_
_entity_poly.entity_id
_entity_poly.type
_entity_poly.pdbx_seq_one_letter_code
_entity_poly.pdbx_strand_id
1 'polypeptide(L)'
;MPLFKRTPFFLLDPPKDLDPKEKVFQVRFTKEIFRDYQEYLNRLNLYRKRVWTCKVSGKSNLTYEEALVSEQRAAEKAQQLPRELMSPVLQMIQYSTLNLTDLVNKIYGSLQENLFEGLELHAKRDGSESACKILKVVGSGKTTSYEVGWIGQDNAITSTSVLRADDLIRKKAPCGRNMLKIFIRESTSQNSPWIVHMDLAKKYGIPTEPPKDMINGEGLSKARKRLANGTAEDASKRSKKDEEQVVPVKYPIDDLLVKPVADDPLLSKRCPPSTDFKVPISSVGDLLMVWDFCMSFGRLLCLSPFSLSDLENAICHKETNLVLLVEIHTALLNLLINDEGEYYEFIQNKNRKSKVISSYYYSKFKSGRTCTIFCSLKHESYRM
;
A
#
# COMPACT_ATOMS: atom_id res chain seq x y z
N MET A 1 10.03 12.41 -1.01
CA MET A 1 10.43 12.07 0.36
C MET A 1 9.28 12.38 1.30
N PRO A 2 8.87 11.40 2.13
CA PRO A 2 7.77 11.55 3.07
C PRO A 2 7.98 12.69 4.06
N LEU A 3 6.88 13.33 4.44
CA LEU A 3 6.87 14.41 5.41
C LEU A 3 6.61 13.86 6.82
N PHE A 4 7.40 14.28 7.79
CA PHE A 4 7.17 14.01 9.20
C PHE A 4 6.27 15.10 9.76
N LYS A 5 5.06 14.79 10.25
CA LYS A 5 4.12 15.81 10.77
C LYS A 5 3.93 17.02 9.81
N ARG A 6 3.91 16.77 8.50
CA ARG A 6 3.81 17.77 7.41
C ARG A 6 5.03 18.67 7.21
N THR A 7 6.16 18.39 7.85
CA THR A 7 7.44 19.06 7.59
C THR A 7 8.39 18.14 6.82
N PRO A 8 9.28 18.69 5.97
CA PRO A 8 10.35 17.91 5.35
C PRO A 8 11.17 17.18 6.40
N PHE A 9 11.52 15.92 6.12
CA PHE A 9 12.35 15.09 6.97
C PHE A 9 13.62 14.73 6.21
N PHE A 10 14.78 14.98 6.82
CA PHE A 10 16.08 14.69 6.24
C PHE A 10 16.64 13.39 6.82
N LEU A 11 17.15 12.53 5.94
CA LEU A 11 17.86 11.32 6.35
C LEU A 11 19.22 11.70 6.93
N LEU A 12 19.78 10.82 7.78
CA LEU A 12 21.14 10.98 8.26
C LEU A 12 22.13 10.68 7.13
N ASP A 13 23.18 11.49 7.07
CA ASP A 13 24.32 11.20 6.21
C ASP A 13 25.03 9.92 6.68
N PRO A 14 25.58 9.12 5.77
CA PRO A 14 26.36 7.95 6.14
C PRO A 14 27.60 8.38 6.95
N PRO A 15 28.02 7.58 7.96
CA PRO A 15 29.25 7.84 8.70
C PRO A 15 30.45 7.90 7.75
N LYS A 16 31.31 8.93 7.89
CA LYS A 16 32.42 9.20 6.96
C LYS A 16 33.53 8.16 7.05
N ASP A 17 33.77 7.61 8.23
CA ASP A 17 34.89 6.73 8.53
C ASP A 17 34.45 5.27 8.65
N LEU A 18 33.68 4.79 7.66
CA LEU A 18 33.17 3.42 7.65
C LEU A 18 34.19 2.46 7.04
N ASP A 19 34.63 1.45 7.79
CA ASP A 19 35.44 0.35 7.23
C ASP A 19 34.51 -0.62 6.46
N PRO A 20 34.84 -1.01 5.21
CA PRO A 20 34.07 -1.99 4.44
C PRO A 20 33.80 -3.34 5.13
N LYS A 21 34.60 -3.72 6.14
CA LYS A 21 34.42 -4.96 6.92
C LYS A 21 33.69 -4.75 8.26
N GLU A 22 33.37 -3.50 8.61
CA GLU A 22 32.70 -3.16 9.86
C GLU A 22 31.26 -3.70 9.87
N LYS A 23 30.85 -4.33 10.98
CA LYS A 23 29.47 -4.77 11.16
C LYS A 23 28.63 -3.58 11.62
N VAL A 24 27.63 -3.22 10.83
CA VAL A 24 26.76 -2.06 11.08
C VAL A 24 25.29 -2.43 10.93
N PHE A 25 24.41 -1.64 11.53
CA PHE A 25 22.97 -1.79 11.39
C PHE A 25 22.45 -0.84 10.30
N GLN A 26 21.76 -1.38 9.30
CA GLN A 26 21.22 -0.58 8.19
C GLN A 26 19.69 -0.64 8.15
N VAL A 27 19.05 0.51 7.98
CA VAL A 27 17.61 0.57 7.70
C VAL A 27 17.36 0.18 6.24
N ARG A 28 16.55 -0.86 6.01
CA ARG A 28 16.38 -1.48 4.67
C ARG A 28 15.96 -0.51 3.56
N PHE A 29 15.10 0.46 3.87
CA PHE A 29 14.46 1.34 2.89
C PHE A 29 15.04 2.77 2.84
N THR A 30 15.61 3.30 3.93
CA THR A 30 16.33 4.59 3.90
C THR A 30 17.82 4.45 3.65
N LYS A 31 18.37 3.23 3.82
CA LYS A 31 19.80 2.91 3.72
C LYS A 31 20.68 3.63 4.75
N GLU A 32 20.09 4.31 5.72
CA GLU A 32 20.81 4.90 6.85
C GLU A 32 21.53 3.82 7.66
N ILE A 33 22.75 4.15 8.09
CA ILE A 33 23.69 3.25 8.74
C ILE A 33 23.90 3.73 10.18
N PHE A 34 23.87 2.78 11.12
CA PHE A 34 24.04 3.00 12.55
C PHE A 34 25.09 2.02 13.09
N ARG A 35 25.98 2.52 13.95
CA ARG A 35 26.93 1.70 14.71
C ARG A 35 26.29 1.16 15.99
N ASP A 36 25.52 2.01 16.66
CA ASP A 36 24.81 1.65 17.88
C ASP A 36 23.43 1.02 17.59
N TYR A 37 23.11 -0.04 18.33
CA TYR A 37 21.86 -0.78 18.17
C TYR A 37 20.64 -0.02 18.73
N GLN A 38 20.80 0.74 19.82
CA GLN A 38 19.71 1.52 20.41
C GLN A 38 19.30 2.67 19.50
N GLU A 39 20.26 3.37 18.90
CA GLU A 39 20.00 4.40 17.89
C GLU A 39 19.25 3.85 16.67
N TYR A 40 19.70 2.69 16.16
CA TYR A 40 19.02 1.97 15.08
C TYR A 40 17.57 1.64 15.45
N LEU A 41 17.32 1.08 16.63
CA LEU A 41 15.97 0.73 17.09
C LEU A 41 15.08 1.96 17.25
N ASN A 42 15.61 3.05 17.82
CA ASN A 42 14.89 4.31 17.97
C ASN A 42 14.50 4.88 16.60
N ARG A 43 15.41 4.83 15.62
CA ARG A 43 15.13 5.23 14.23
C ARG A 43 14.08 4.36 13.58
N LEU A 44 14.17 3.04 13.74
CA LEU A 44 13.21 2.09 13.17
C LEU A 44 11.82 2.28 13.78
N ASN A 45 11.73 2.50 15.08
CA ASN A 45 10.48 2.79 15.79
C ASN A 45 9.86 4.11 15.32
N LEU A 46 10.66 5.14 15.03
CA LEU A 46 10.18 6.38 14.41
C LEU A 46 9.53 6.12 13.04
N TYR A 47 10.13 5.28 12.21
CA TYR A 47 9.59 4.94 10.88
C TYR A 47 8.29 4.12 10.94
N ARG A 48 8.11 3.31 11.99
CA ARG A 48 6.89 2.52 12.24
C ARG A 48 5.72 3.35 12.77
N LYS A 49 5.95 4.56 13.30
CA LYS A 49 4.87 5.44 13.76
C LYS A 49 4.03 5.91 12.58
N ARG A 50 2.70 5.91 12.70
CA ARG A 50 1.74 6.44 11.71
C ARG A 50 1.64 7.97 11.74
N VAL A 51 2.78 8.66 11.62
CA VAL A 51 2.89 10.13 11.67
C VAL A 51 3.41 10.72 10.35
N TRP A 52 3.61 9.87 9.35
CA TRP A 52 4.15 10.25 8.06
C TRP A 52 3.04 10.63 7.09
N THR A 53 3.36 11.58 6.23
CA THR A 53 2.47 12.06 5.16
C THR A 53 3.21 11.97 3.84
N CYS A 54 2.56 11.38 2.84
CA CYS A 54 3.08 11.35 1.48
C CYS A 54 3.12 12.77 0.89
N LYS A 55 4.27 13.26 0.43
CA LYS A 55 4.41 14.63 -0.10
C LYS A 55 3.53 14.85 -1.33
N VAL A 56 3.45 13.83 -2.18
CA VAL A 56 2.80 13.90 -3.50
C VAL A 56 1.28 13.71 -3.38
N SER A 57 0.83 12.61 -2.79
CA SER A 57 -0.62 12.34 -2.63
C SER A 57 -1.27 13.16 -1.50
N GLY A 58 -0.50 13.59 -0.50
CA GLY A 58 -1.00 14.28 0.69
C GLY A 58 -1.70 13.36 1.70
N LYS A 59 -1.69 12.05 1.50
CA LYS A 59 -2.23 11.07 2.46
C LYS A 59 -1.40 11.06 3.74
N SER A 60 -2.05 11.28 4.88
CA SER A 60 -1.45 11.28 6.23
C SER A 60 -1.72 9.96 6.97
N ASN A 61 -1.17 9.83 8.17
CA ASN A 61 -1.30 8.65 9.06
C ASN A 61 -0.71 7.36 8.48
N LEU A 62 0.35 7.51 7.70
CA LEU A 62 1.11 6.41 7.13
C LEU A 62 2.37 6.15 7.96
N THR A 63 2.87 4.93 7.91
CA THR A 63 4.27 4.65 8.26
C THR A 63 5.20 5.22 7.17
N TYR A 64 6.51 5.32 7.46
CA TYR A 64 7.46 5.86 6.49
C TYR A 64 7.49 5.03 5.20
N GLU A 65 7.51 3.70 5.32
CA GLU A 65 7.56 2.78 4.19
C GLU A 65 6.26 2.81 3.36
N GLU A 66 5.09 2.84 4.01
CA GLU A 66 3.82 3.05 3.32
C GLU A 66 3.78 4.41 2.60
N ALA A 67 4.33 5.46 3.21
CA ALA A 67 4.42 6.78 2.61
C ALA A 67 5.33 6.78 1.38
N LEU A 68 6.46 6.07 1.40
CA LEU A 68 7.33 5.89 0.23
C LEU A 68 6.60 5.16 -0.91
N VAL A 69 5.93 4.05 -0.62
CA VAL A 69 5.14 3.31 -1.63
C VAL A 69 4.01 4.19 -2.19
N SER A 70 3.38 5.00 -1.33
CA SER A 70 2.37 5.97 -1.74
C SER A 70 2.93 7.08 -2.63
N GLU A 71 4.16 7.55 -2.38
CA GLU A 71 4.86 8.52 -3.24
C GLU A 71 5.13 7.92 -4.61
N GLN A 72 5.69 6.71 -4.68
CA GLN A 72 5.98 6.04 -5.94
C GLN A 72 4.71 5.86 -6.79
N ARG A 73 3.64 5.32 -6.18
CA ARG A 73 2.34 5.16 -6.87
C ARG A 73 1.73 6.49 -7.31
N ALA A 74 1.97 7.57 -6.55
CA ALA A 74 1.48 8.90 -6.92
C ALA A 74 2.28 9.49 -8.08
N ALA A 75 3.61 9.30 -8.11
CA ALA A 75 4.46 9.70 -9.22
C ALA A 75 4.11 8.95 -10.52
N GLU A 76 3.88 7.64 -10.44
CA GLU A 76 3.39 6.82 -11.58
C GLU A 76 2.05 7.34 -12.11
N LYS A 77 1.13 7.70 -11.21
CA LYS A 77 -0.15 8.33 -11.59
C LYS A 77 0.04 9.69 -12.26
N ALA A 78 0.95 10.52 -11.75
CA ALA A 78 1.24 11.82 -12.36
C ALA A 78 1.72 11.68 -13.82
N GLN A 79 2.46 10.62 -14.12
CA GLN A 79 2.94 10.31 -15.49
C GLN A 79 1.83 9.86 -16.44
N GLN A 80 0.67 9.43 -15.92
CA GLN A 80 -0.50 9.05 -16.74
C GLN A 80 -1.25 10.26 -17.32
N LEU A 81 -0.89 11.50 -16.93
CA LEU A 81 -1.46 12.68 -17.54
C LEU A 81 -1.11 12.71 -19.04
N PRO A 82 -2.07 12.93 -19.96
CA PRO A 82 -1.79 13.01 -21.39
C PRO A 82 -0.71 14.03 -21.71
N ARG A 83 0.21 13.69 -22.62
CA ARG A 83 1.39 14.51 -22.94
C ARG A 83 1.01 15.88 -23.50
N GLU A 84 -0.11 15.92 -24.21
CA GLU A 84 -0.72 17.10 -24.82
C GLU A 84 -1.14 18.12 -23.75
N LEU A 85 -1.53 17.63 -22.57
CA LEU A 85 -1.96 18.47 -21.45
C LEU A 85 -0.81 18.90 -20.55
N MET A 86 0.33 18.20 -20.56
CA MET A 86 1.43 18.49 -19.66
C MET A 86 1.96 19.92 -19.87
N SER A 87 2.20 20.33 -21.12
CA SER A 87 2.73 21.67 -21.41
C SER A 87 1.77 22.80 -20.96
N PRO A 88 0.49 22.83 -21.39
CA PRO A 88 -0.47 23.86 -20.94
C PRO A 88 -0.67 23.87 -19.42
N VAL A 89 -0.73 22.70 -18.78
CA VAL A 89 -0.92 22.61 -17.33
C VAL A 89 0.28 23.16 -16.58
N LEU A 90 1.50 22.79 -16.97
CA LEU A 90 2.71 23.30 -16.32
C LEU A 90 2.90 24.81 -16.51
N GLN A 91 2.50 25.37 -17.66
CA GLN A 91 2.49 26.83 -17.87
C GLN A 91 1.52 27.54 -16.92
N MET A 92 0.33 26.99 -16.69
CA MET A 92 -0.63 27.55 -15.72
C MET A 92 -0.16 27.43 -14.27
N ILE A 93 0.67 26.44 -13.95
CA ILE A 93 1.24 26.24 -12.62
C ILE A 93 2.35 27.25 -12.35
N GLN A 94 3.24 27.44 -13.31
CA GLN A 94 4.44 28.27 -13.16
C GLN A 94 4.08 29.70 -12.71
N TYR A 95 4.68 30.14 -11.61
CA TYR A 95 4.45 31.44 -10.95
C TYR A 95 3.03 31.71 -10.44
N SER A 96 2.16 30.70 -10.41
CA SER A 96 0.86 30.86 -9.77
C SER A 96 1.02 31.17 -8.28
N THR A 97 0.24 32.12 -7.78
CA THR A 97 0.18 32.51 -6.36
C THR A 97 -1.03 31.91 -5.63
N LEU A 98 -1.89 31.20 -6.35
CA LEU A 98 -3.11 30.60 -5.82
C LEU A 98 -2.77 29.45 -4.84
N ASN A 99 -3.66 29.19 -3.89
CA ASN A 99 -3.56 27.97 -3.10
C ASN A 99 -3.80 26.73 -3.99
N LEU A 100 -3.42 25.55 -3.52
CA LEU A 100 -3.51 24.32 -4.32
C LEU A 100 -4.94 24.02 -4.81
N THR A 101 -5.96 24.27 -3.98
CA THR A 101 -7.35 23.97 -4.32
C THR A 101 -7.84 24.87 -5.44
N ASP A 102 -7.56 26.17 -5.34
CA ASP A 102 -7.99 27.18 -6.30
C ASP A 102 -7.21 27.05 -7.61
N LEU A 103 -5.91 26.73 -7.54
CA LEU A 103 -5.10 26.42 -8.72
C LEU A 103 -5.65 25.21 -9.47
N VAL A 104 -6.00 24.14 -8.75
CA VAL A 104 -6.61 22.94 -9.36
C VAL A 104 -7.94 23.29 -10.02
N ASN A 105 -8.78 24.09 -9.37
CA ASN A 105 -10.08 24.49 -9.94
C ASN A 105 -9.91 25.37 -11.18
N LYS A 106 -8.95 26.32 -11.17
CA LYS A 106 -8.61 27.16 -12.33
C LYS A 106 -8.13 26.31 -13.51
N ILE A 107 -7.18 25.40 -13.28
CA ILE A 107 -6.66 24.50 -14.31
C ILE A 107 -7.79 23.60 -14.82
N TYR A 108 -8.59 23.03 -13.92
CA TYR A 108 -9.71 22.17 -14.29
C TYR A 108 -10.73 22.90 -15.17
N GLY A 109 -11.08 24.15 -14.84
CA GLY A 109 -11.97 24.98 -15.67
C GLY A 109 -11.38 25.26 -17.06
N SER A 110 -10.11 25.67 -17.12
CA SER A 110 -9.44 25.92 -18.41
C SER A 110 -9.35 24.67 -19.29
N LEU A 111 -9.11 23.50 -18.69
CA LEU A 111 -9.11 22.23 -19.42
C LEU A 111 -10.50 21.82 -19.91
N GLN A 112 -11.58 22.29 -19.29
CA GLN A 112 -12.95 22.05 -19.76
C GLN A 112 -13.30 22.89 -20.99
N GLU A 113 -12.74 24.09 -21.12
CA GLU A 113 -12.98 24.98 -22.26
C GLU A 113 -12.12 24.65 -23.47
N ASN A 114 -10.87 24.22 -23.26
CA ASN A 114 -9.93 23.95 -24.34
C ASN A 114 -10.18 22.59 -25.03
N LEU A 115 -10.49 22.62 -26.32
CA LEU A 115 -10.64 21.47 -27.21
C LEU A 115 -9.34 21.28 -28.00
N PHE A 116 -8.82 20.04 -28.04
CA PHE A 116 -7.57 19.70 -28.71
C PHE A 116 -7.69 18.36 -29.45
N GLU A 117 -6.78 18.13 -30.38
CA GLU A 117 -6.74 16.92 -31.22
C GLU A 117 -6.53 15.66 -30.38
N GLY A 118 -7.22 14.58 -30.74
CA GLY A 118 -7.22 13.31 -30.03
C GLY A 118 -8.18 13.23 -28.85
N LEU A 119 -8.91 14.29 -28.50
CA LEU A 119 -9.84 14.27 -27.38
C LEU A 119 -11.17 13.60 -27.73
N GLU A 120 -11.58 12.66 -26.90
CA GLU A 120 -12.86 11.94 -27.00
C GLU A 120 -13.95 12.64 -26.18
N LEU A 121 -15.09 12.90 -26.81
CA LEU A 121 -16.23 13.63 -26.27
C LEU A 121 -17.53 13.13 -26.90
N HIS A 122 -18.67 13.71 -26.54
CA HIS A 122 -19.92 13.44 -27.23
C HIS A 122 -20.30 14.63 -28.11
N ALA A 123 -21.01 14.37 -29.19
CA ALA A 123 -21.58 15.43 -30.00
C ALA A 123 -22.96 15.02 -30.51
N LYS A 124 -23.77 16.01 -30.87
CA LYS A 124 -25.08 15.75 -31.47
C LYS A 124 -24.90 15.31 -32.91
N ARG A 125 -25.42 14.12 -33.21
CA ARG A 125 -25.52 13.54 -34.55
C ARG A 125 -26.99 13.24 -34.83
N ASP A 126 -27.56 13.87 -35.83
CA ASP A 126 -28.96 13.62 -36.26
C ASP A 126 -29.98 13.68 -35.09
N GLY A 127 -29.75 14.60 -34.15
CA GLY A 127 -30.58 14.78 -32.94
C GLY A 127 -30.24 13.87 -31.75
N SER A 128 -29.32 12.91 -31.91
CA SER A 128 -28.89 11.96 -30.87
C SER A 128 -27.45 12.21 -30.40
N GLU A 129 -27.15 11.97 -29.12
CA GLU A 129 -25.80 12.10 -28.59
C GLU A 129 -24.95 10.86 -28.96
N SER A 130 -23.87 11.06 -29.72
CA SER A 130 -22.94 9.98 -30.10
C SER A 130 -21.52 10.31 -29.65
N ALA A 131 -20.72 9.30 -29.33
CA ALA A 131 -19.32 9.47 -28.96
C ALA A 131 -18.48 9.80 -30.20
N CYS A 132 -17.58 10.77 -30.10
CA CYS A 132 -16.68 11.17 -31.17
C CYS A 132 -15.32 11.61 -30.63
N LYS A 133 -14.31 11.58 -31.51
CA LYS A 133 -12.94 11.98 -31.23
C LYS A 133 -12.56 13.15 -32.13
N ILE A 134 -12.02 14.23 -31.56
CA ILE A 134 -11.49 15.34 -32.36
C ILE A 134 -10.27 14.82 -33.11
N LEU A 135 -10.32 14.82 -34.44
CA LEU A 135 -9.19 14.46 -35.29
C LEU A 135 -8.34 15.67 -35.59
N LYS A 136 -8.99 16.81 -35.88
CA LYS A 136 -8.31 18.03 -36.27
C LYS A 136 -9.04 19.25 -35.79
N VAL A 137 -8.30 20.23 -35.29
CA VAL A 137 -8.85 21.56 -35.02
C VAL A 137 -8.68 22.41 -36.28
N VAL A 138 -9.79 22.75 -36.92
CA VAL A 138 -9.83 23.55 -38.14
C VAL A 138 -10.26 24.96 -37.76
N GLY A 139 -9.27 25.85 -37.58
CA GLY A 139 -9.50 27.22 -37.14
C GLY A 139 -8.76 28.26 -37.98
N SER A 140 -9.52 29.12 -38.67
CA SER A 140 -9.05 30.37 -39.28
C SER A 140 -9.84 31.53 -38.66
N GLY A 141 -9.32 32.12 -37.57
CA GLY A 141 -9.88 33.31 -36.93
C GLY A 141 -10.99 33.06 -35.89
N LYS A 142 -12.15 33.73 -36.03
CA LYS A 142 -13.20 33.86 -34.99
C LYS A 142 -14.12 32.64 -34.81
N THR A 143 -14.12 31.68 -35.74
CA THR A 143 -14.97 30.48 -35.70
C THR A 143 -14.10 29.23 -35.77
N THR A 144 -13.89 28.59 -34.63
CA THR A 144 -13.20 27.30 -34.53
C THR A 144 -14.17 26.17 -34.86
N SER A 145 -13.82 25.40 -35.88
CA SER A 145 -14.52 24.17 -36.27
C SER A 145 -13.64 22.97 -35.96
N TYR A 146 -14.27 21.83 -35.70
CA TYR A 146 -13.60 20.61 -35.29
C TYR A 146 -13.98 19.48 -36.24
N GLU A 147 -12.98 18.88 -36.86
CA GLU A 147 -13.18 17.62 -37.56
C GLU A 147 -13.22 16.50 -36.52
N VAL A 148 -14.37 15.83 -36.40
CA VAL A 148 -14.58 14.75 -35.44
C VAL A 148 -14.79 13.42 -36.16
N GLY A 149 -14.19 12.36 -35.64
CA GLY A 149 -14.47 10.97 -36.02
C GLY A 149 -15.44 10.32 -35.04
N TRP A 150 -16.54 9.77 -35.53
CA TRP A 150 -17.54 9.08 -34.71
C TRP A 150 -17.04 7.69 -34.31
N ILE A 151 -17.21 7.34 -33.03
CA ILE A 151 -16.72 6.09 -32.45
C ILE A 151 -17.85 5.05 -32.48
N GLY A 152 -17.60 3.91 -33.14
CA GLY A 152 -18.49 2.76 -33.20
C GLY A 152 -18.39 1.84 -31.98
N GLN A 153 -19.14 0.74 -31.98
CA GLN A 153 -19.16 -0.25 -30.88
C GLN A 153 -17.82 -0.98 -30.68
N ASP A 154 -16.99 -1.04 -31.72
CA ASP A 154 -15.65 -1.64 -31.76
C ASP A 154 -14.53 -0.64 -31.45
N ASN A 155 -14.88 0.58 -31.00
CA ASN A 155 -13.95 1.70 -30.80
C ASN A 155 -13.25 2.17 -32.09
N ALA A 156 -13.71 1.72 -33.26
CA ALA A 156 -13.21 2.17 -34.55
C ALA A 156 -13.95 3.44 -35.00
N ILE A 157 -13.25 4.26 -35.79
CA ILE A 157 -13.82 5.49 -36.35
C ILE A 157 -14.70 5.10 -37.54
N THR A 158 -16.01 5.25 -37.41
CA THR A 158 -16.99 4.83 -38.44
C THR A 158 -17.18 5.88 -39.53
N SER A 159 -17.17 7.17 -39.17
CA SER A 159 -17.37 8.28 -40.11
C SER A 159 -16.76 9.57 -39.56
N THR A 160 -16.45 10.53 -40.41
CA THR A 160 -15.98 11.86 -40.01
C THR A 160 -17.01 12.95 -40.31
N SER A 161 -17.05 13.99 -39.50
CA SER A 161 -17.91 15.17 -39.70
C SER A 161 -17.25 16.41 -39.15
N VAL A 162 -17.56 17.57 -39.71
CA VAL A 162 -17.09 18.87 -39.20
C VAL A 162 -18.19 19.48 -38.34
N LEU A 163 -17.88 19.76 -37.08
CA LEU A 163 -18.79 20.33 -36.10
C LEU A 163 -18.30 21.66 -35.57
N ARG A 164 -19.22 22.48 -35.07
CA ARG A 164 -18.91 23.70 -34.31
C ARG A 164 -18.73 23.38 -32.84
N ALA A 165 -18.06 24.27 -32.10
CA ALA A 165 -17.88 24.14 -30.66
C ALA A 165 -19.20 23.91 -29.91
N ASP A 166 -20.28 24.57 -30.35
CA ASP A 166 -21.61 24.52 -29.71
C ASP A 166 -22.30 23.14 -29.81
N ASP A 167 -21.94 22.34 -30.81
CA ASP A 167 -22.51 21.00 -31.04
C ASP A 167 -21.78 19.91 -30.25
N LEU A 168 -20.65 20.26 -29.62
CA LEU A 168 -19.82 19.37 -28.82
C LEU A 168 -20.28 19.38 -27.36
N ILE A 169 -20.65 18.21 -26.85
CA ILE A 169 -21.11 17.99 -25.48
C ILE A 169 -20.01 17.28 -24.68
N ARG A 170 -19.44 17.98 -23.70
CA ARG A 170 -18.49 17.38 -22.73
C ARG A 170 -19.21 16.96 -21.46
N LYS A 171 -19.24 15.65 -21.18
CA LYS A 171 -19.77 15.12 -19.91
C LYS A 171 -18.73 15.16 -18.78
N LYS A 172 -17.41 15.10 -19.07
CA LYS A 172 -16.32 15.12 -18.06
C LYS A 172 -15.06 15.82 -18.61
N ALA A 173 -14.29 16.46 -17.73
CA ALA A 173 -12.97 17.00 -18.06
C ALA A 173 -11.99 15.84 -18.39
N PRO A 174 -10.93 16.09 -19.19
CA PRO A 174 -10.01 15.03 -19.62
C PRO A 174 -9.25 14.38 -18.47
N CYS A 175 -9.10 15.07 -17.33
CA CYS A 175 -8.50 14.52 -16.13
C CYS A 175 -9.25 14.95 -14.87
N GLY A 176 -9.32 14.06 -13.88
CA GLY A 176 -9.95 14.36 -12.59
C GLY A 176 -9.14 15.35 -11.74
N ARG A 177 -9.83 16.13 -10.90
CA ARG A 177 -9.20 17.09 -9.96
C ARG A 177 -8.13 16.45 -9.07
N ASN A 178 -8.32 15.21 -8.65
CA ASN A 178 -7.34 14.50 -7.83
C ASN A 178 -6.04 14.18 -8.60
N MET A 179 -6.15 13.89 -9.90
CA MET A 179 -4.99 13.68 -10.76
C MET A 179 -4.18 14.98 -10.89
N LEU A 180 -4.87 16.11 -11.11
CA LEU A 180 -4.24 17.43 -11.15
C LEU A 180 -3.55 17.77 -9.81
N LYS A 181 -4.17 17.48 -8.67
CA LYS A 181 -3.56 17.69 -7.34
C LYS A 181 -2.24 16.93 -7.19
N ILE A 182 -2.22 15.67 -7.63
CA ILE A 182 -1.03 14.82 -7.61
C ILE A 182 0.03 15.37 -8.56
N PHE A 183 -0.35 15.69 -9.79
CA PHE A 183 0.55 16.20 -10.82
C PHE A 183 1.20 17.54 -10.43
N ILE A 184 0.43 18.48 -9.88
CA ILE A 184 0.97 19.77 -9.40
C ILE A 184 2.04 19.51 -8.33
N ARG A 185 1.74 18.71 -7.30
CA ARG A 185 2.69 18.44 -6.21
C ARG A 185 3.94 17.67 -6.67
N GLU A 186 3.81 16.80 -7.65
CA GLU A 186 4.93 16.05 -8.23
C GLU A 186 5.82 16.93 -9.13
N SER A 187 5.21 17.86 -9.86
CA SER A 187 5.93 18.70 -10.83
C SER A 187 6.55 19.96 -10.22
N THR A 188 6.19 20.33 -8.98
CA THR A 188 6.63 21.58 -8.35
C THR A 188 7.64 21.39 -7.23
N SER A 189 8.64 22.27 -7.19
CA SER A 189 9.64 22.36 -6.11
C SER A 189 9.15 23.19 -4.92
N GLN A 190 8.33 24.23 -5.18
CA GLN A 190 7.84 25.21 -4.21
C GLN A 190 6.33 25.42 -4.36
N ASN A 191 5.65 25.73 -3.24
CA ASN A 191 4.18 25.85 -3.18
C ASN A 191 3.64 27.28 -3.33
N SER A 192 4.48 28.31 -3.15
CA SER A 192 4.06 29.72 -3.28
C SER A 192 5.28 30.65 -3.45
N PRO A 193 5.44 31.33 -4.59
CA PRO A 193 4.76 31.00 -5.86
C PRO A 193 5.05 29.55 -6.25
N TRP A 194 4.15 28.94 -7.01
CA TRP A 194 4.39 27.59 -7.55
C TRP A 194 5.52 27.65 -8.57
N ILE A 195 6.56 26.85 -8.35
CA ILE A 195 7.72 26.77 -9.25
C ILE A 195 7.84 25.33 -9.72
N VAL A 196 7.80 25.13 -11.03
CA VAL A 196 7.99 23.82 -11.67
C VAL A 196 9.47 23.40 -11.59
N HIS A 197 9.73 22.11 -11.44
CA HIS A 197 11.08 21.56 -11.47
C HIS A 197 11.82 21.94 -12.76
N MET A 198 13.10 22.32 -12.63
CA MET A 198 13.91 22.80 -13.74
C MET A 198 13.98 21.81 -14.90
N ASP A 199 14.04 20.51 -14.61
CA ASP A 199 14.09 19.46 -15.64
C ASP A 199 12.80 19.40 -16.47
N LEU A 200 11.65 19.59 -15.82
CA LEU A 200 10.35 19.66 -16.49
C LEU A 200 10.19 20.96 -17.26
N ALA A 201 10.65 22.08 -16.70
CA ALA A 201 10.61 23.37 -17.37
C ALA A 201 11.44 23.36 -18.67
N LYS A 202 12.65 22.79 -18.63
CA LYS A 202 13.50 22.60 -19.83
C LYS A 202 12.83 21.69 -20.85
N LYS A 203 12.27 20.55 -20.40
CA LYS A 203 11.64 19.56 -21.28
C LYS A 203 10.43 20.12 -22.04
N TYR A 204 9.63 20.96 -21.39
CA TYR A 204 8.40 21.52 -21.97
C TYR A 204 8.56 22.98 -22.43
N GLY A 205 9.77 23.52 -22.47
CA GLY A 205 10.05 24.87 -22.96
C GLY A 205 9.36 25.97 -22.15
N ILE A 206 9.26 25.81 -20.83
CA ILE A 206 8.55 26.74 -19.96
C ILE A 206 9.49 27.89 -19.56
N PRO A 207 9.08 29.17 -19.72
CA PRO A 207 9.85 30.30 -19.26
C PRO A 207 10.20 30.21 -17.77
N THR A 208 11.49 30.21 -17.47
CA THR A 208 12.02 30.17 -16.09
C THR A 208 12.41 31.56 -15.59
N GLU A 209 12.20 32.60 -16.40
CA GLU A 209 12.42 33.98 -16.00
C GLU A 209 11.23 34.47 -15.15
N PRO A 210 11.46 34.94 -13.92
CA PRO A 210 10.39 35.47 -13.09
C PRO A 210 9.80 36.74 -13.72
N PRO A 211 8.48 36.91 -13.75
CA PRO A 211 7.83 38.11 -14.26
C PRO A 211 8.34 39.38 -13.55
N LYS A 212 8.53 40.46 -14.30
CA LYS A 212 9.07 41.74 -13.79
C LYS A 212 8.28 42.31 -12.60
N ASP A 213 6.99 42.03 -12.52
CA ASP A 213 6.10 42.45 -11.42
C ASP A 213 6.43 41.76 -10.08
N MET A 214 7.08 40.58 -10.12
CA MET A 214 7.52 39.84 -8.92
C MET A 214 8.86 40.32 -8.37
N ILE A 215 9.62 41.09 -9.14
CA ILE A 215 10.93 41.64 -8.73
C ILE A 215 10.73 42.94 -7.93
N ASN A 216 9.63 43.66 -8.17
CA ASN A 216 9.37 44.98 -7.59
C ASN A 216 8.41 45.00 -6.39
N GLY A 217 7.73 43.88 -6.09
CA GLY A 217 6.83 43.75 -4.94
C GLY A 217 7.50 43.14 -3.71
N GLU A 218 7.23 43.69 -2.51
CA GLU A 218 7.78 43.33 -1.18
C GLU A 218 7.50 41.87 -0.69
N GLY A 219 7.23 40.91 -1.58
CA GLY A 219 6.83 39.54 -1.23
C GLY A 219 7.98 38.56 -1.00
N LEU A 220 9.21 38.85 -1.44
CA LEU A 220 10.33 37.90 -1.40
C LEU A 220 11.25 38.01 -0.18
N SER A 221 11.16 39.09 0.62
CA SER A 221 12.07 39.35 1.74
C SER A 221 11.76 38.54 3.00
N LYS A 222 10.52 38.06 3.19
CA LYS A 222 10.14 37.27 4.39
C LYS A 222 10.41 35.76 4.26
N ALA A 223 10.45 35.20 3.05
CA ALA A 223 10.71 33.77 2.84
C ALA A 223 12.21 33.44 2.82
N ARG A 224 13.04 34.32 2.23
CA ARG A 224 14.50 34.12 2.15
C ARG A 224 15.20 34.18 3.52
N LYS A 225 14.64 34.94 4.47
CA LYS A 225 15.18 35.06 5.84
C LYS A 225 14.99 33.79 6.70
N ARG A 226 14.18 32.81 6.25
CA ARG A 226 13.99 31.53 6.95
C ARG A 226 14.91 30.41 6.47
N LEU A 227 15.56 30.55 5.32
CA LEU A 227 16.45 29.52 4.77
C LEU A 227 17.96 29.83 4.94
N ALA A 228 18.32 31.07 5.29
CA ALA A 228 19.72 31.50 5.41
C ALA A 228 20.32 31.40 6.83
N ASN A 229 19.53 31.09 7.86
CA ASN A 229 20.05 30.87 9.23
C ASN A 229 20.24 29.37 9.58
N GLY A 230 20.33 28.52 8.55
CA GLY A 230 20.52 27.08 8.71
C GLY A 230 21.95 26.64 8.40
N THR A 231 22.96 27.29 8.98
CA THR A 231 24.34 26.77 8.98
C THR A 231 24.89 26.76 10.39
N ALA A 232 25.11 25.52 10.86
CA ALA A 232 26.16 25.09 11.76
C ALA A 232 26.50 26.03 12.93
N GLU A 233 25.67 26.02 13.99
CA GLU A 233 26.18 26.25 15.37
C GLU A 233 25.22 25.84 16.51
N ASP A 234 24.05 25.26 16.23
CA ASP A 234 23.04 25.01 17.28
C ASP A 234 22.86 23.52 17.66
N ALA A 235 23.94 22.74 17.56
CA ALA A 235 23.96 21.31 17.92
C ALA A 235 24.35 21.03 19.39
N SER A 236 24.58 22.05 20.24
CA SER A 236 25.13 21.83 21.59
C SER A 236 24.25 22.28 22.77
N LYS A 237 23.02 22.76 22.57
CA LYS A 237 22.13 23.15 23.70
C LYS A 237 20.69 22.71 23.53
N ARG A 238 20.46 21.40 23.42
CA ARG A 238 19.11 20.82 23.61
C ARG A 238 19.12 19.43 24.22
N SER A 239 20.05 19.18 25.14
CA SER A 239 20.01 18.04 26.06
C SER A 239 19.52 18.53 27.42
N LYS A 240 18.20 18.71 27.58
CA LYS A 240 17.42 18.77 28.83
C LYS A 240 16.06 19.45 28.60
N LYS A 241 15.13 18.74 27.95
CA LYS A 241 13.66 18.82 28.17
C LYS A 241 12.94 17.92 27.16
N ASP A 242 13.11 16.62 27.32
CA ASP A 242 12.13 15.64 26.85
C ASP A 242 11.41 15.12 28.09
N GLU A 243 10.50 15.93 28.63
CA GLU A 243 9.41 15.40 29.45
C GLU A 243 8.31 14.98 28.47
N GLU A 244 7.94 13.70 28.51
CA GLU A 244 6.86 13.13 27.70
C GLU A 244 5.57 13.94 27.87
N GLN A 245 5.24 14.76 26.88
CA GLN A 245 3.89 15.27 26.74
C GLN A 245 2.97 14.09 26.40
N VAL A 246 2.12 13.72 27.35
CA VAL A 246 1.06 12.71 27.20
C VAL A 246 0.09 13.20 26.11
N VAL A 247 0.21 12.64 24.91
CA VAL A 247 -0.74 12.91 23.83
C VAL A 247 -2.04 12.16 24.17
N PRO A 248 -3.23 12.81 24.13
CA PRO A 248 -4.50 12.14 24.39
C PRO A 248 -4.70 10.96 23.41
N VAL A 249 -4.90 9.75 23.94
CA VAL A 249 -5.13 8.55 23.13
C VAL A 249 -6.46 8.70 22.40
N LYS A 250 -6.45 8.55 21.06
CA LYS A 250 -7.64 8.65 20.22
C LYS A 250 -8.00 7.27 19.67
N TYR A 251 -9.16 6.76 20.06
CA TYR A 251 -9.67 5.46 19.62
C TYR A 251 -10.38 5.58 18.24
N PRO A 252 -10.35 4.52 17.40
CA PRO A 252 -9.73 3.20 17.63
C PRO A 252 -8.20 3.22 17.47
N ILE A 253 -7.49 2.51 18.35
CA ILE A 253 -6.03 2.34 18.34
C ILE A 253 -5.69 0.84 18.36
N ASP A 254 -4.56 0.46 17.78
CA ASP A 254 -4.03 -0.91 17.80
C ASP A 254 -3.58 -1.27 19.23
N ASP A 255 -3.90 -2.47 19.70
CA ASP A 255 -3.61 -2.96 21.06
C ASP A 255 -2.13 -2.85 21.42
N LEU A 256 -1.24 -3.04 20.45
CA LEU A 256 0.22 -2.92 20.66
C LEU A 256 0.70 -1.47 20.89
N LEU A 257 -0.15 -0.49 20.61
CA LEU A 257 0.15 0.94 20.72
C LEU A 257 -0.50 1.57 21.97
N VAL A 258 -1.28 0.81 22.72
CA VAL A 258 -1.82 1.22 24.02
C VAL A 258 -0.69 1.15 25.04
N LYS A 259 -0.32 2.31 25.61
CA LYS A 259 0.64 2.36 26.71
C LYS A 259 -0.09 2.03 28.02
N PRO A 260 0.53 1.26 28.93
CA PRO A 260 -0.02 1.04 30.26
C PRO A 260 -0.20 2.37 31.01
N VAL A 261 -1.32 2.51 31.70
CA VAL A 261 -1.61 3.64 32.60
C VAL A 261 -1.04 3.34 33.99
N ALA A 262 -0.83 4.37 34.82
CA ALA A 262 -0.29 4.21 36.17
C ALA A 262 -1.14 3.29 37.08
N ASP A 263 -2.44 3.13 36.76
CA ASP A 263 -3.37 2.24 37.47
C ASP A 263 -3.39 0.81 36.91
N ASP A 264 -2.67 0.52 35.81
CA ASP A 264 -2.63 -0.83 35.27
C ASP A 264 -1.76 -1.74 36.16
N PRO A 265 -2.23 -2.97 36.48
CA PRO A 265 -1.42 -3.92 37.21
C PRO A 265 -0.13 -4.20 36.44
N LEU A 266 1.00 -4.26 37.13
CA LEU A 266 2.30 -4.59 36.53
C LEU A 266 2.27 -6.01 35.96
N LEU A 267 1.92 -6.17 34.69
CA LEU A 267 1.98 -7.42 33.93
C LEU A 267 3.44 -7.76 33.54
N SER A 268 4.36 -7.67 34.50
CA SER A 268 5.80 -7.83 34.28
C SER A 268 6.24 -9.28 34.12
N LYS A 269 5.35 -10.25 34.39
CA LYS A 269 5.60 -11.67 34.12
C LYS A 269 4.44 -12.28 33.34
N ARG A 270 4.72 -12.67 32.10
CA ARG A 270 3.90 -13.67 31.41
C ARG A 270 3.86 -14.90 32.30
N CYS A 271 2.68 -15.33 32.74
CA CYS A 271 2.54 -16.60 33.42
C CYS A 271 3.16 -17.68 32.53
N PRO A 272 4.05 -18.55 33.05
CA PRO A 272 4.56 -19.65 32.26
C PRO A 272 3.38 -20.50 31.79
N PRO A 273 3.43 -21.06 30.57
CA PRO A 273 2.40 -21.99 30.12
C PRO A 273 2.32 -23.15 31.11
N SER A 274 1.10 -23.59 31.41
CA SER A 274 0.92 -24.79 32.23
C SER A 274 1.64 -25.96 31.57
N THR A 275 2.33 -26.77 32.37
CA THR A 275 2.93 -28.05 31.95
C THR A 275 2.23 -29.24 32.61
N ASP A 276 1.12 -28.97 33.31
CA ASP A 276 0.33 -29.96 34.03
C ASP A 276 -0.65 -30.64 33.05
N PHE A 277 -0.12 -31.59 32.28
CA PHE A 277 -0.87 -32.44 31.37
C PHE A 277 -0.56 -33.92 31.67
N LYS A 278 -1.59 -34.76 31.67
CA LYS A 278 -1.51 -36.23 31.75
C LYS A 278 -0.96 -36.86 30.47
N VAL A 279 -1.03 -36.15 29.34
CA VAL A 279 -0.43 -36.59 28.08
C VAL A 279 1.06 -36.25 28.00
N PRO A 280 1.88 -37.04 27.28
CA PRO A 280 3.29 -36.72 27.06
C PRO A 280 3.46 -35.32 26.44
N ILE A 281 4.48 -34.58 26.89
CA ILE A 281 4.69 -33.18 26.48
C ILE A 281 4.88 -33.01 24.96
N SER A 282 5.39 -34.05 24.28
CA SER A 282 5.52 -34.09 22.82
C SER A 282 4.18 -34.07 22.08
N SER A 283 3.11 -34.52 22.74
CA SER A 283 1.76 -34.68 22.16
C SER A 283 0.78 -33.59 22.64
N VAL A 284 1.20 -32.71 23.55
CA VAL A 284 0.38 -31.59 24.04
C VAL A 284 -0.01 -30.65 22.90
N GLY A 285 0.92 -30.38 21.97
CA GLY A 285 0.63 -29.54 20.80
C GLY A 285 -0.49 -30.12 19.93
N ASP A 286 -0.43 -31.42 19.67
CA ASP A 286 -1.45 -32.13 18.87
C ASP A 286 -2.79 -32.18 19.61
N LEU A 287 -2.77 -32.44 20.93
CA LEU A 287 -3.96 -32.42 21.78
C LEU A 287 -4.67 -31.07 21.71
N LEU A 288 -3.92 -29.97 21.89
CA LEU A 288 -4.47 -28.61 21.84
C LEU A 288 -5.02 -28.28 20.45
N MET A 289 -4.34 -28.72 19.39
CA MET A 289 -4.81 -28.51 18.01
C MET A 289 -6.14 -29.23 17.74
N VAL A 290 -6.26 -30.49 18.17
CA VAL A 290 -7.50 -31.27 18.02
C VAL A 290 -8.62 -30.67 18.86
N TRP A 291 -8.35 -30.30 20.11
CA TRP A 291 -9.32 -29.68 20.99
C TRP A 291 -9.83 -28.33 20.45
N ASP A 292 -8.91 -27.45 20.04
CA ASP A 292 -9.24 -26.12 19.48
C ASP A 292 -10.08 -26.25 18.20
N PHE A 293 -9.76 -27.21 17.33
CA PHE A 293 -10.56 -27.50 16.14
C PHE A 293 -11.97 -27.97 16.50
N CYS A 294 -12.10 -28.95 17.41
CA CYS A 294 -13.40 -29.47 17.83
C CYS A 294 -14.26 -28.37 18.48
N MET A 295 -13.64 -27.46 19.25
CA MET A 295 -14.37 -26.38 19.89
C MET A 295 -14.76 -25.25 18.93
N SER A 296 -13.85 -24.87 18.03
CA SER A 296 -14.11 -23.83 17.03
C SER A 296 -15.21 -24.25 16.03
N PHE A 297 -15.26 -25.53 15.67
CA PHE A 297 -16.19 -26.08 14.69
C PHE A 297 -17.26 -26.99 15.29
N GLY A 298 -17.43 -27.01 16.61
CA GLY A 298 -18.33 -27.94 17.30
C GLY A 298 -19.77 -27.89 16.80
N ARG A 299 -20.27 -26.69 16.45
CA ARG A 299 -21.61 -26.52 15.84
C ARG A 299 -21.74 -27.16 14.45
N LEU A 300 -20.68 -27.12 13.64
CA LEU A 300 -20.68 -27.73 12.30
C LEU A 300 -20.48 -29.24 12.38
N LEU A 301 -19.69 -29.70 13.35
CA LEU A 301 -19.43 -31.11 13.62
C LEU A 301 -20.57 -31.77 14.42
N CYS A 302 -21.58 -31.01 14.84
CA CYS A 302 -22.65 -31.44 15.75
C CYS A 302 -22.13 -32.06 17.06
N LEU A 303 -21.00 -31.58 17.56
CA LEU A 303 -20.39 -32.03 18.82
C LEU A 303 -20.93 -31.20 19.99
N SER A 304 -21.23 -31.87 21.10
CA SER A 304 -21.47 -31.20 22.37
C SER A 304 -20.19 -30.51 22.88
N PRO A 305 -20.27 -29.35 23.56
CA PRO A 305 -19.08 -28.69 24.10
C PRO A 305 -18.48 -29.49 25.26
N PHE A 306 -17.16 -29.71 25.25
CA PHE A 306 -16.42 -30.44 26.29
C PHE A 306 -15.13 -29.71 26.68
N SER A 307 -14.65 -29.94 27.91
CA SER A 307 -13.45 -29.27 28.40
C SER A 307 -12.16 -29.94 27.91
N LEU A 308 -11.04 -29.22 27.98
CA LEU A 308 -9.73 -29.79 27.65
C LEU A 308 -9.39 -30.98 28.56
N SER A 309 -9.77 -30.91 29.85
CA SER A 309 -9.55 -32.01 30.78
C SER A 309 -10.40 -33.24 30.43
N ASP A 310 -11.61 -33.07 29.89
CA ASP A 310 -12.46 -34.18 29.44
C ASP A 310 -11.81 -34.93 28.27
N LEU A 311 -11.24 -34.20 27.30
CA LEU A 311 -10.53 -34.80 26.18
C LEU A 311 -9.25 -35.52 26.62
N GLU A 312 -8.49 -34.88 27.50
CA GLU A 312 -7.27 -35.43 28.09
C GLU A 312 -7.57 -36.71 28.88
N ASN A 313 -8.62 -36.70 29.70
CA ASN A 313 -9.11 -37.88 30.43
C ASN A 313 -9.56 -38.98 29.46
N ALA A 314 -10.27 -38.63 28.39
CA ALA A 314 -10.74 -39.60 27.40
C ALA A 314 -9.58 -40.29 26.64
N ILE A 315 -8.46 -39.59 26.44
CA ILE A 315 -7.26 -40.15 25.80
C ILE A 315 -6.43 -41.00 26.78
N CYS A 316 -6.34 -40.59 28.04
CA CYS A 316 -5.47 -41.23 29.04
C CYS A 316 -6.11 -42.44 29.75
N HIS A 317 -7.44 -42.52 29.86
CA HIS A 317 -8.11 -43.63 30.55
C HIS A 317 -8.36 -44.84 29.64
N LYS A 318 -7.88 -46.02 30.06
CA LYS A 318 -7.97 -47.26 29.28
C LYS A 318 -9.32 -47.98 29.37
N GLU A 319 -10.18 -47.65 30.34
CA GLU A 319 -11.31 -48.53 30.70
C GLU A 319 -12.69 -47.86 30.87
N THR A 320 -12.85 -46.55 30.64
CA THR A 320 -14.17 -45.91 30.81
C THR A 320 -14.47 -44.84 29.76
N ASN A 321 -15.59 -45.03 29.05
CA ASN A 321 -16.28 -44.07 28.19
C ASN A 321 -15.42 -43.37 27.12
N LEU A 322 -15.07 -44.15 26.09
CA LEU A 322 -14.63 -43.66 24.77
C LEU A 322 -15.71 -42.84 24.03
N VAL A 323 -16.86 -42.55 24.66
CA VAL A 323 -18.01 -41.88 24.03
C VAL A 323 -17.58 -40.57 23.35
N LEU A 324 -16.81 -39.75 24.07
CA LEU A 324 -16.30 -38.49 23.52
C LEU A 324 -15.39 -38.70 22.31
N LEU A 325 -14.46 -39.67 22.37
CA LEU A 325 -13.58 -39.96 21.25
C LEU A 325 -14.36 -40.54 20.07
N VAL A 326 -15.30 -41.44 20.30
CA VAL A 326 -16.15 -42.03 19.25
C VAL A 326 -17.01 -40.96 18.60
N GLU A 327 -17.60 -40.04 19.37
CA GLU A 327 -18.38 -38.91 18.86
C GLU A 327 -17.51 -38.00 17.98
N ILE A 328 -16.30 -37.64 18.43
CA ILE A 328 -15.35 -36.85 17.64
C ILE A 328 -14.97 -37.58 16.34
N HIS A 329 -14.61 -38.86 16.41
CA HIS A 329 -14.20 -39.63 15.23
C HIS A 329 -15.35 -39.79 14.24
N THR A 330 -16.56 -40.10 14.72
CA THR A 330 -17.74 -40.24 13.86
C THR A 330 -18.12 -38.91 13.21
N ALA A 331 -18.06 -37.79 13.93
CA ALA A 331 -18.30 -36.46 13.36
C ALA A 331 -17.29 -36.11 12.26
N LEU A 332 -16.00 -36.35 12.50
CA LEU A 332 -14.95 -36.09 11.50
C LEU A 332 -15.07 -37.01 10.28
N LEU A 333 -15.37 -38.29 10.48
CA LEU A 333 -15.57 -39.23 9.38
C LEU A 333 -16.82 -38.89 8.57
N ASN A 334 -17.93 -38.52 9.22
CA ASN A 334 -19.13 -38.07 8.53
C ASN A 334 -18.87 -36.80 7.72
N LEU A 335 -18.07 -35.86 8.24
CA LEU A 335 -17.65 -34.68 7.49
C LEU A 335 -16.86 -35.08 6.23
N LEU A 336 -15.91 -36.00 6.35
CA LEU A 336 -15.10 -36.47 5.22
C LEU A 336 -15.90 -37.29 4.19
N ILE A 337 -16.90 -38.04 4.64
CA ILE A 337 -17.75 -38.86 3.76
C ILE A 337 -18.78 -37.99 3.02
N ASN A 338 -19.33 -36.97 3.69
CA ASN A 338 -20.34 -36.07 3.13
C ASN A 338 -19.74 -34.94 2.30
N ASP A 339 -18.41 -34.77 2.29
CA ASP A 339 -17.74 -33.88 1.36
C ASP A 339 -17.85 -34.50 -0.05
N GLU A 340 -18.63 -33.88 -0.94
CA GLU A 340 -18.81 -34.32 -2.34
C GLU A 340 -17.54 -34.06 -3.18
N GLY A 341 -16.38 -34.55 -2.73
CA GLY A 341 -15.14 -34.56 -3.50
C GLY A 341 -14.47 -33.20 -3.74
N GLU A 342 -15.10 -32.06 -3.43
CA GLU A 342 -14.55 -30.73 -3.70
C GLU A 342 -13.26 -30.46 -2.91
N TYR A 343 -13.18 -30.86 -1.64
CA TYR A 343 -11.94 -30.73 -0.86
C TYR A 343 -10.85 -31.69 -1.35
N TYR A 344 -11.24 -32.91 -1.76
CA TYR A 344 -10.32 -33.91 -2.33
C TYR A 344 -9.74 -33.46 -3.67
N GLU A 345 -10.56 -32.88 -4.56
CA GLU A 345 -10.13 -32.22 -5.80
C GLU A 345 -9.22 -31.01 -5.52
N PHE A 346 -9.55 -30.20 -4.51
CA PHE A 346 -8.74 -29.06 -4.10
C PHE A 346 -7.34 -29.47 -3.61
N ILE A 347 -7.23 -30.52 -2.79
CA ILE A 347 -5.93 -31.04 -2.33
C ILE A 347 -5.13 -31.68 -3.48
N GLN A 348 -5.76 -32.45 -4.37
CA GLN A 348 -5.08 -32.98 -5.56
C GLN A 348 -4.55 -31.86 -6.47
N ASN A 349 -5.32 -30.79 -6.65
CA ASN A 349 -4.91 -29.62 -7.43
C ASN A 349 -3.77 -28.83 -6.77
N LYS A 350 -3.66 -28.85 -5.43
CA LYS A 350 -2.54 -28.27 -4.69
C LYS A 350 -1.25 -29.07 -4.89
N ASN A 351 -1.34 -30.40 -4.91
CA ASN A 351 -0.20 -31.30 -5.15
C ASN A 351 0.30 -31.26 -6.61
N ARG A 352 -0.51 -30.75 -7.57
CA ARG A 352 -0.09 -30.51 -8.97
C ARG A 352 0.61 -29.17 -9.20
N LYS A 353 0.69 -28.27 -8.20
CA LYS A 353 1.36 -26.96 -8.31
C LYS A 353 2.69 -26.88 -7.57
N SER A 354 3.47 -27.96 -7.56
CA SER A 354 4.90 -27.91 -7.24
C SER A 354 5.71 -27.53 -8.48
N LYS A 355 5.58 -26.29 -8.98
CA LYS A 355 6.66 -25.66 -9.76
C LYS A 355 7.71 -25.17 -8.78
N VAL A 356 8.48 -26.12 -8.23
CA VAL A 356 9.77 -25.81 -7.63
C VAL A 356 10.72 -25.58 -8.78
N ILE A 357 11.06 -24.32 -9.04
CA ILE A 357 12.29 -23.98 -9.74
C ILE A 357 13.42 -24.37 -8.79
N SER A 358 13.95 -25.58 -8.97
CA SER A 358 15.21 -26.00 -8.39
C SER A 358 16.31 -25.53 -9.33
N SER A 359 16.83 -24.32 -9.08
CA SER A 359 18.28 -24.19 -9.12
C SER A 359 18.80 -24.86 -7.83
N TYR A 360 19.80 -25.73 -7.96
CA TYR A 360 20.95 -25.91 -7.08
C TYR A 360 21.49 -27.34 -7.23
N TYR A 361 22.72 -27.40 -7.73
CA TYR A 361 23.80 -28.30 -7.35
C TYR A 361 23.56 -29.81 -7.41
N TYR A 362 24.29 -30.39 -8.37
CA TYR A 362 24.69 -31.78 -8.42
C TYR A 362 25.37 -32.22 -7.10
N SER A 363 24.75 -33.15 -6.37
CA SER A 363 25.53 -34.12 -5.60
C SER A 363 24.82 -35.49 -5.55
N LYS A 364 25.61 -36.50 -5.91
CA LYS A 364 25.37 -37.94 -5.84
C LYS A 364 24.58 -38.37 -4.62
N PHE A 365 23.54 -39.20 -4.81
CA PHE A 365 23.48 -40.56 -4.22
C PHE A 365 22.46 -41.42 -4.99
N LYS A 366 22.93 -42.56 -5.50
CA LYS A 366 22.15 -43.61 -6.19
C LYS A 366 21.64 -44.62 -5.15
N SER A 367 20.33 -44.85 -5.12
CA SER A 367 19.63 -46.16 -5.02
C SER A 367 18.18 -45.83 -4.61
N GLY A 368 17.16 -45.95 -5.45
CA GLY A 368 16.75 -47.19 -6.09
C GLY A 368 15.72 -47.90 -5.20
N ARG A 369 14.46 -47.47 -5.24
CA ARG A 369 13.27 -48.33 -5.38
C ARG A 369 11.98 -47.52 -5.32
N THR A 370 11.09 -47.93 -6.19
CA THR A 370 9.79 -47.40 -6.53
C THR A 370 8.78 -47.51 -5.39
N CYS A 371 7.91 -46.51 -5.35
CA CYS A 371 6.65 -46.49 -4.62
C CYS A 371 5.78 -47.69 -5.04
N THR A 372 5.26 -48.45 -4.09
CA THR A 372 4.11 -49.33 -4.32
C THR A 372 3.24 -49.28 -3.07
N ILE A 373 2.10 -48.61 -3.22
CA ILE A 373 0.98 -48.67 -2.29
C ILE A 373 0.42 -50.10 -2.39
N PHE A 374 0.36 -50.82 -1.28
CA PHE A 374 -0.55 -51.94 -1.12
C PHE A 374 -1.23 -51.81 0.24
N CYS A 375 -2.49 -51.38 0.17
CA CYS A 375 -3.48 -51.58 1.21
C CYS A 375 -3.85 -53.06 1.18
N SER A 376 -3.69 -53.79 2.27
CA SER A 376 -4.42 -55.03 2.48
C SER A 376 -4.64 -55.24 3.97
N LEU A 377 -5.85 -54.90 4.41
CA LEU A 377 -6.48 -55.49 5.58
C LEU A 377 -6.52 -57.02 5.39
N LYS A 378 -6.06 -57.77 6.40
CA LYS A 378 -6.69 -59.04 6.73
C LYS A 378 -6.57 -59.32 8.23
N HIS A 379 -7.75 -59.51 8.78
CA HIS A 379 -8.06 -59.97 10.11
C HIS A 379 -7.55 -61.40 10.36
N GLU A 380 -7.58 -61.78 11.64
CA GLU A 380 -7.69 -63.13 12.21
C GLU A 380 -6.44 -63.89 12.70
N SER A 381 -6.45 -64.05 14.03
CA SER A 381 -6.37 -65.32 14.77
C SER A 381 -5.02 -65.77 15.34
N TYR A 382 -4.95 -65.64 16.68
CA TYR A 382 -4.53 -66.65 17.66
C TYR A 382 -3.70 -67.84 17.16
N ARG A 383 -2.48 -68.01 17.70
CA ARG A 383 -2.14 -69.12 18.63
C ARG A 383 -0.66 -69.10 19.08
N MET A 384 -0.54 -69.37 20.39
CA MET A 384 0.61 -69.73 21.23
C MET A 384 1.71 -68.70 21.46
#